data_AF-A0A7E4W5E6-F1
#
_entry.id   AF-A0A7E4W5E6-F1
#
_cell.length_a   1.000
_cell.length_b   1.000
_cell.length_c   1.000
_cell.angle_alpha   90.00
_cell.angle_beta   90.00
_cell.angle_gamma   90.00
#
_symmetry.space_group_name_H-M   'P 1'
#
loop_
_entity.id
_entity.type
_entity.pdbx_description
1 polymer ?
#
loop_
_entity_poly.entity_id
_entity_poly.type
_entity_poly.pdbx_seq_one_letter_code
_entity_poly.pdbx_strand_id
1 'polypeptide(L)'
;MKTVFALLLVFFAKAAAICRFNDGQNYELTWIIDPNDLIHFQLTYRNLPPNFNIYTGIAFGQSMGSGLDAVLVKTINGQVVLSDEYVQGFRPSFPDNSQDAQLQNAQIVGGVLKARFTRPVSAVERFVDHDLHGCTPWHFINGVGMVHDRAGNVGKHTRRPVTQIICIDQCRI
;
A
#
# COMPACT_ATOMS: atom_id res chain seq x y z
N MET A 1 -29.42 -48.70 -29.16
CA MET A 1 -29.50 -47.34 -28.57
C MET A 1 -28.20 -47.06 -27.83
N LYS A 2 -27.39 -46.10 -28.30
CA LYS A 2 -26.17 -45.66 -27.61
C LYS A 2 -26.47 -44.27 -27.04
N THR A 3 -26.62 -44.18 -25.73
CA THR A 3 -26.85 -42.91 -25.03
C THR A 3 -25.50 -42.24 -24.83
N VAL A 4 -25.28 -41.11 -25.50
CA VAL A 4 -24.07 -40.28 -25.32
C VAL A 4 -24.36 -39.31 -24.18
N PHE A 5 -23.60 -39.40 -23.09
CA PHE A 5 -23.59 -38.41 -22.02
C PHE A 5 -22.71 -37.23 -22.45
N ALA A 6 -23.32 -36.08 -22.69
CA ALA A 6 -22.59 -34.82 -22.90
C ALA A 6 -22.20 -34.25 -21.52
N LEU A 7 -20.90 -34.23 -21.23
CA LEU A 7 -20.35 -33.60 -20.03
C LEU A 7 -20.29 -32.08 -20.26
N LEU A 8 -21.17 -31.31 -19.62
CA LEU A 8 -21.09 -29.85 -19.61
C LEU A 8 -19.91 -29.42 -18.71
N LEU A 9 -18.82 -28.97 -19.34
CA LEU A 9 -17.74 -28.26 -18.66
C LEU A 9 -18.19 -26.83 -18.37
N VAL A 10 -18.51 -26.55 -17.11
CA VAL A 10 -18.79 -25.19 -16.64
C VAL A 10 -17.46 -24.50 -16.34
N PHE A 11 -17.04 -23.58 -17.20
CA PHE A 11 -15.90 -22.70 -16.93
C PHE A 11 -16.36 -21.58 -15.98
N PHE A 12 -15.98 -21.66 -14.71
CA PHE A 12 -16.10 -20.52 -13.80
C PHE A 12 -15.03 -19.49 -14.15
N ALA A 13 -15.42 -18.41 -14.83
CA ALA A 13 -14.58 -17.23 -14.95
C ALA A 13 -14.39 -16.64 -13.53
N LYS A 14 -13.17 -16.71 -12.99
CA LYS A 14 -12.84 -16.06 -11.72
C LYS A 14 -12.87 -14.55 -11.99
N ALA A 15 -13.89 -13.86 -11.44
CA ALA A 15 -13.96 -12.42 -11.54
C ALA A 15 -12.70 -11.81 -10.93
N ALA A 16 -12.06 -10.88 -11.64
CA ALA A 16 -10.98 -10.05 -11.15
C ALA A 16 -11.37 -9.47 -9.78
N ALA A 17 -10.72 -9.93 -8.71
CA ALA A 17 -11.04 -9.53 -7.35
C ALA A 17 -10.20 -8.31 -6.98
N ILE A 18 -10.86 -7.16 -6.77
CA ILE A 18 -10.23 -6.02 -6.12
C ILE A 18 -9.99 -6.40 -4.66
N CYS A 19 -8.73 -6.49 -4.26
CA CYS A 19 -8.37 -6.75 -2.88
C CYS A 19 -8.48 -5.46 -2.05
N ARG A 20 -8.77 -5.61 -0.76
CA ARG A 20 -9.04 -4.49 0.14
C ARG A 20 -8.60 -4.80 1.56
N PHE A 21 -8.09 -3.76 2.21
CA PHE A 21 -8.04 -3.61 3.65
C PHE A 21 -8.83 -2.36 4.05
N ASN A 22 -9.65 -2.47 5.10
CA ASN A 22 -10.39 -1.37 5.69
C ASN A 22 -10.35 -1.54 7.21
N ASP A 23 -9.98 -0.47 7.94
CA ASP A 23 -9.83 -0.52 9.40
C ASP A 23 -11.15 -0.29 10.17
N GLY A 24 -12.27 -0.17 9.46
CA GLY A 24 -13.59 0.15 9.98
C GLY A 24 -13.76 1.62 10.40
N GLN A 25 -12.74 2.46 10.20
CA GLN A 25 -12.71 3.84 10.68
C GLN A 25 -12.36 4.79 9.52
N ASN A 26 -11.08 5.13 9.39
CA ASN A 26 -10.62 6.21 8.53
C ASN A 26 -9.80 5.69 7.35
N TYR A 27 -9.19 4.51 7.45
CA TYR A 27 -8.23 4.01 6.49
C TYR A 27 -8.82 2.90 5.63
N GLU A 28 -8.71 3.07 4.32
CA GLU A 28 -8.95 2.02 3.34
C GLU A 28 -7.81 1.99 2.31
N LEU A 29 -7.34 0.79 1.99
CA LEU A 29 -6.44 0.55 0.87
C LEU A 29 -7.07 -0.53 -0.01
N THR A 30 -7.21 -0.25 -1.29
CA THR A 30 -7.57 -1.26 -2.31
C THR A 30 -6.44 -1.44 -3.29
N TRP A 31 -6.27 -2.65 -3.81
CA TRP A 31 -5.25 -2.94 -4.80
C TRP A 31 -5.69 -3.99 -5.81
N ILE A 32 -5.08 -3.90 -6.99
CA ILE A 32 -5.11 -4.90 -8.07
C ILE A 32 -3.68 -5.06 -8.60
N ILE A 33 -3.38 -6.21 -9.19
CA ILE A 33 -2.12 -6.43 -9.91
C ILE A 33 -2.44 -6.59 -11.38
N ASP A 34 -1.76 -5.84 -12.24
CA ASP A 34 -1.89 -5.97 -13.68
C ASP A 34 -1.03 -7.11 -14.26
N PRO A 35 -1.21 -7.47 -15.55
CA PRO A 35 -0.42 -8.52 -16.18
C PRO A 35 1.10 -8.28 -16.26
N ASN A 36 1.58 -7.07 -15.96
CA ASN A 36 3.00 -6.70 -15.98
C ASN A 36 3.63 -6.71 -14.57
N ASP A 37 2.99 -7.37 -13.60
CA ASP A 37 3.45 -7.40 -12.20
C ASP A 37 3.53 -6.01 -11.56
N LEU A 38 2.66 -5.08 -11.97
CA LEU A 38 2.53 -3.78 -11.33
C LEU A 38 1.30 -3.74 -10.43
N ILE A 39 1.50 -3.37 -9.16
CA ILE A 39 0.41 -3.22 -8.19
C ILE A 39 -0.14 -1.81 -8.31
N HIS A 40 -1.45 -1.68 -8.48
CA HIS A 40 -2.16 -0.40 -8.51
C HIS A 40 -2.91 -0.22 -7.20
N PHE A 41 -2.43 0.67 -6.34
CA PHE A 41 -3.03 0.99 -5.06
C PHE A 41 -3.98 2.19 -5.17
N GLN A 42 -5.04 2.16 -4.37
CA GLN A 42 -5.86 3.33 -4.05
C GLN A 42 -6.02 3.41 -2.53
N LEU A 43 -5.33 4.38 -1.92
CA LEU A 43 -5.45 4.71 -0.51
C LEU A 43 -6.51 5.79 -0.34
N THR A 44 -7.42 5.55 0.60
CA THR A 44 -8.39 6.54 1.08
C THR A 44 -8.20 6.72 2.57
N TYR A 45 -7.98 7.97 3.01
CA TYR A 45 -7.98 8.33 4.42
C TYR A 45 -9.05 9.40 4.69
N ARG A 46 -9.95 9.13 5.64
CA ARG A 46 -11.08 10.02 5.98
C ARG A 46 -10.79 10.81 7.26
N ASN A 47 -11.53 11.89 7.45
CA ASN A 47 -11.46 12.74 8.64
C ASN A 47 -10.05 13.30 8.88
N LEU A 48 -9.37 13.69 7.81
CA LEU A 48 -8.07 14.33 7.90
C LEU A 48 -8.21 15.72 8.54
N PRO A 49 -7.36 16.04 9.53
CA PRO A 49 -7.27 17.38 10.08
C PRO A 49 -6.91 18.41 8.98
N PRO A 50 -7.56 19.58 8.94
CA PRO A 50 -7.26 20.62 7.94
C PRO A 50 -5.91 21.28 8.22
N ASN A 51 -5.11 21.53 7.18
CA ASN A 51 -3.82 22.25 7.24
C ASN A 51 -2.71 21.56 8.05
N PHE A 52 -2.72 20.22 8.17
CA PHE A 52 -1.66 19.49 8.85
C PHE A 52 -0.69 18.82 7.90
N ASN A 53 0.59 18.86 8.28
CA ASN A 53 1.64 18.08 7.64
C ASN A 53 1.67 16.70 8.30
N ILE A 54 1.21 15.68 7.58
CA ILE A 54 0.98 14.33 8.10
C ILE A 54 1.34 13.28 7.08
N TYR A 55 1.50 12.04 7.53
CA TYR A 55 1.67 10.89 6.66
C TYR A 55 0.80 9.71 7.10
N THR A 56 0.47 8.88 6.12
CA THR A 56 -0.06 7.51 6.25
C THR A 56 0.60 6.68 5.15
N GLY A 57 0.21 5.43 4.95
CA GLY A 57 0.80 4.60 3.91
C GLY A 57 0.65 3.12 4.18
N ILE A 58 1.58 2.36 3.61
CA ILE A 58 1.71 0.93 3.78
C ILE A 58 3.19 0.56 3.85
N ALA A 59 3.51 -0.48 4.60
CA ALA A 59 4.85 -1.05 4.60
C ALA A 59 4.82 -2.58 4.43
N PHE A 60 5.92 -3.15 3.96
CA PHE A 60 6.08 -4.53 3.58
C PHE A 60 7.29 -5.14 4.29
N GLY A 61 7.19 -6.41 4.68
CA GLY A 61 8.26 -7.12 5.38
C GLY A 61 7.87 -7.55 6.79
N GLN A 62 8.74 -8.29 7.47
CA GLN A 62 8.35 -8.97 8.73
C GLN A 62 8.15 -8.01 9.90
N SER A 63 9.06 -7.05 10.09
CA SER A 63 9.04 -6.12 11.21
C SER A 63 10.03 -4.97 11.01
N MET A 64 9.87 -3.87 11.76
CA MET A 64 10.91 -2.84 11.84
C MET A 64 12.25 -3.39 12.36
N GLY A 65 12.29 -4.51 13.09
CA GLY A 65 13.56 -5.10 13.54
C GLY A 65 14.38 -5.68 12.37
N SER A 66 13.70 -6.32 11.44
CA SER A 66 14.28 -6.92 10.24
C SER A 66 14.39 -5.96 9.05
N GLY A 67 13.77 -4.78 9.13
CA GLY A 67 13.61 -3.87 8.00
C GLY A 67 12.23 -3.98 7.37
N LEU A 68 11.66 -2.83 7.00
CA LEU A 68 10.44 -2.71 6.20
C LEU A 68 10.70 -1.74 5.04
N ASP A 69 10.18 -2.12 3.87
CA ASP A 69 9.95 -1.27 2.70
C ASP A 69 8.63 -0.53 2.92
N ALA A 70 8.60 0.79 2.83
CA ALA A 70 7.46 1.61 3.21
C ALA A 70 7.14 2.68 2.15
N VAL A 71 5.93 2.59 1.60
CA VAL A 71 5.38 3.62 0.72
C VAL A 71 4.52 4.57 1.54
N LEU A 72 5.01 5.79 1.74
CA LEU A 72 4.34 6.82 2.52
C LEU A 72 3.61 7.82 1.63
N VAL A 73 2.35 8.07 1.94
CA VAL A 73 1.56 9.17 1.37
C VAL A 73 1.55 10.31 2.38
N LYS A 74 2.21 11.42 2.02
CA LYS A 74 2.41 12.59 2.88
C LYS A 74 1.58 13.76 2.38
N THR A 75 1.04 14.54 3.32
CA THR A 75 0.53 15.88 3.06
C THR A 75 1.56 16.87 3.57
N ILE A 76 2.06 17.76 2.72
CA ILE A 76 3.03 18.80 3.06
C ILE A 76 2.53 20.13 2.49
N ASN A 77 2.18 21.07 3.35
CA ASN A 77 1.62 22.38 3.01
C ASN A 77 0.43 22.29 2.03
N GLY A 78 -0.44 21.31 2.25
CA GLY A 78 -1.63 21.06 1.42
C GLY A 78 -1.37 20.30 0.11
N GLN A 79 -0.11 20.00 -0.22
CA GLN A 79 0.22 19.13 -1.35
C GLN A 79 0.34 17.68 -0.89
N VAL A 80 -0.15 16.76 -1.71
CA VAL A 80 0.07 15.32 -1.49
C VAL A 80 1.30 14.89 -2.25
N VAL A 81 2.23 14.27 -1.55
CA VAL A 81 3.44 13.67 -2.12
C VAL A 81 3.52 12.22 -1.69
N LEU A 82 4.21 11.41 -2.48
CA LEU A 82 4.52 10.03 -2.17
C LEU A 82 6.02 9.90 -1.98
N SER A 83 6.45 9.09 -1.02
CA SER A 83 7.85 8.70 -0.85
C SER A 83 7.96 7.21 -0.62
N ASP A 84 8.97 6.65 -1.26
CA ASP A 84 9.43 5.27 -1.07
C ASP A 84 10.58 5.28 -0.07
N GLU A 85 10.42 4.54 1.01
CA GLU A 85 11.28 4.64 2.18
C GLU A 85 11.56 3.29 2.84
N TYR A 86 12.74 3.16 3.41
CA TYR A 86 13.08 2.04 4.26
C TYR A 86 13.09 2.42 5.74
N VAL A 87 12.70 1.46 6.59
CA VAL A 87 12.73 1.62 8.04
C VAL A 87 13.26 0.39 8.77
N GLN A 88 14.24 0.60 9.65
CA GLN A 88 14.80 -0.44 10.50
C GLN A 88 15.17 0.06 11.89
N GLY A 89 15.05 -0.81 12.89
CA GLY A 89 15.54 -0.58 14.25
C GLY A 89 14.69 0.38 15.08
N PHE A 90 13.39 0.51 14.80
CA PHE A 90 12.46 1.43 15.50
C PHE A 90 12.89 2.91 15.44
N ARG A 91 13.51 3.31 14.32
CA ARG A 91 13.96 4.68 14.04
C ARG A 91 13.04 5.32 12.99
N PRO A 92 13.15 6.64 12.76
CA PRO A 92 12.54 7.26 11.59
C PRO A 92 12.97 6.55 10.31
N SER A 93 12.05 6.47 9.35
CA SER A 93 12.32 5.97 8.00
C SER A 93 13.19 6.97 7.22
N PHE A 94 13.79 6.51 6.14
CA PHE A 94 14.58 7.34 5.23
C PHE A 94 14.27 6.97 3.77
N PRO A 95 14.30 7.93 2.84
CA PRO A 95 14.05 7.67 1.43
C PRO A 95 15.01 6.64 0.83
N ASP A 96 14.47 5.76 0.00
CA ASP A 96 15.24 4.81 -0.80
C ASP A 96 15.99 5.52 -1.94
N ASN A 97 17.09 4.92 -2.38
CA ASN A 97 17.94 5.51 -3.43
C ASN A 97 17.27 5.41 -4.79
N SER A 98 16.59 4.29 -5.06
CA SER A 98 15.63 4.13 -6.13
C SER A 98 14.24 4.41 -5.57
N GLN A 99 13.36 4.98 -6.39
CA GLN A 99 11.96 5.17 -6.03
C GLN A 99 11.15 4.27 -6.97
N ASP A 100 10.75 3.10 -6.49
CA ASP A 100 9.99 2.13 -7.28
C ASP A 100 8.48 2.29 -7.10
N ALA A 101 8.06 3.05 -6.08
CA ALA A 101 6.71 3.53 -5.90
C ALA A 101 6.45 4.88 -6.61
N GLN A 102 5.35 4.98 -7.38
CA GLN A 102 5.03 6.17 -8.18
C GLN A 102 3.61 6.67 -7.92
N LEU A 103 3.48 7.97 -7.62
CA LEU A 103 2.19 8.62 -7.48
C LEU A 103 1.55 8.89 -8.85
N GLN A 104 0.35 8.34 -9.07
CA GLN A 104 -0.41 8.53 -10.30
C GLN A 104 -1.38 9.72 -10.19
N ASN A 105 -2.05 9.85 -9.04
CA ASN A 105 -3.00 10.93 -8.75
C ASN A 105 -3.18 11.04 -7.24
N ALA A 106 -3.30 12.26 -6.71
CA ALA A 106 -3.82 12.47 -5.37
C ALA A 106 -4.67 13.73 -5.24
N GLN A 107 -5.58 13.70 -4.28
CA GLN A 107 -6.42 14.84 -3.93
C GLN A 107 -6.83 14.79 -2.46
N ILE A 108 -7.09 15.98 -1.89
CA ILE A 108 -7.72 16.16 -0.59
C ILE A 108 -8.98 16.99 -0.79
N VAL A 109 -10.14 16.40 -0.56
CA VAL A 109 -11.44 17.08 -0.69
C VAL A 109 -12.30 16.77 0.53
N GLY A 110 -12.76 17.82 1.22
CA GLY A 110 -13.63 17.67 2.39
C GLY A 110 -13.04 16.82 3.51
N GLY A 111 -11.73 16.94 3.77
CA GLY A 111 -11.04 16.13 4.78
C GLY A 111 -10.84 14.65 4.38
N VAL A 112 -11.01 14.32 3.10
CA VAL A 112 -10.75 12.98 2.56
C VAL A 112 -9.57 13.03 1.62
N LEU A 113 -8.48 12.37 2.00
CA LEU A 113 -7.35 12.07 1.13
C LEU A 113 -7.69 10.86 0.27
N LYS A 114 -7.46 10.98 -1.04
CA LYS A 114 -7.40 9.86 -1.97
C LYS A 114 -6.08 9.93 -2.72
N ALA A 115 -5.30 8.87 -2.69
CA ALA A 115 -4.05 8.74 -3.44
C ALA A 115 -4.06 7.42 -4.22
N ARG A 116 -3.70 7.51 -5.51
CA ARG A 116 -3.47 6.38 -6.39
C ARG A 116 -1.99 6.31 -6.71
N PHE A 117 -1.39 5.16 -6.51
CA PHE A 117 0.02 4.96 -6.73
C PHE A 117 0.30 3.53 -7.15
N THR A 118 1.48 3.32 -7.71
CA THR A 118 1.91 2.03 -8.24
C THR A 118 3.23 1.61 -7.62
N ARG A 119 3.45 0.30 -7.51
CA ARG A 119 4.73 -0.30 -7.13
C ARG A 119 4.87 -1.67 -7.81
N PRO A 120 6.04 -2.06 -8.33
CA PRO A 120 6.25 -3.43 -8.82
C PRO A 120 5.98 -4.49 -7.74
N VAL A 121 5.59 -5.70 -8.13
CA VAL A 121 5.49 -6.84 -7.19
C VAL A 121 6.87 -7.26 -6.71
N SER A 122 7.83 -7.33 -7.64
CA SER A 122 9.20 -7.74 -7.36
C SER A 122 9.99 -6.59 -6.74
N ALA A 123 10.87 -6.90 -5.79
CA ALA A 123 11.82 -5.95 -5.24
C ALA A 123 12.76 -5.42 -6.33
N VAL A 124 13.00 -4.11 -6.37
CA VAL A 124 13.96 -3.48 -7.30
C VAL A 124 15.35 -3.40 -6.66
N GLU A 125 15.42 -3.09 -5.37
CA GLU A 125 16.64 -3.00 -4.55
C GLU A 125 16.69 -4.08 -3.46
N ARG A 126 17.61 -5.04 -3.60
CA ARG A 126 17.70 -6.27 -2.79
C ARG A 126 17.68 -6.11 -1.26
N PHE A 127 18.12 -4.98 -0.72
CA PHE A 127 18.33 -4.81 0.74
C PHE A 127 17.29 -3.92 1.41
N VAL A 128 16.52 -3.17 0.63
CA VAL A 128 15.54 -2.21 1.15
C VAL A 128 14.14 -2.60 0.70
N ASP A 129 13.98 -3.03 -0.55
CA ASP A 129 12.69 -3.43 -1.10
C ASP A 129 12.34 -4.87 -0.72
N HIS A 130 11.05 -5.10 -0.46
CA HIS A 130 10.54 -6.45 -0.18
C HIS A 130 9.81 -7.04 -1.37
N ASP A 131 10.20 -8.25 -1.76
CA ASP A 131 9.44 -9.00 -2.76
C ASP A 131 8.03 -9.36 -2.22
N LEU A 132 7.00 -9.11 -3.03
CA LEU A 132 5.61 -9.33 -2.63
C LEU A 132 4.97 -10.57 -3.24
N HIS A 133 5.72 -11.42 -3.95
CA HIS A 133 5.21 -12.69 -4.46
C HIS A 133 4.76 -13.60 -3.32
N GLY A 134 3.71 -14.38 -3.57
CA GLY A 134 3.13 -15.27 -2.57
C GLY A 134 2.40 -14.52 -1.45
N CYS A 135 2.60 -14.97 -0.22
CA CYS A 135 1.90 -14.45 0.96
C CYS A 135 2.88 -13.75 1.91
N THR A 136 2.82 -12.43 1.98
CA THR A 136 3.77 -11.62 2.77
C THR A 136 3.06 -10.72 3.79
N PRO A 137 3.71 -10.42 4.92
CA PRO A 137 3.18 -9.47 5.90
C PRO A 137 3.20 -8.04 5.36
N TRP A 138 2.03 -7.42 5.39
CA TRP A 138 1.80 -6.01 5.07
C TRP A 138 1.39 -5.28 6.34
N HIS A 139 1.86 -4.04 6.50
CA HIS A 139 1.60 -3.17 7.65
C HIS A 139 0.86 -1.92 7.20
N PHE A 140 -0.43 -1.87 7.48
CA PHE A 140 -1.30 -0.75 7.14
C PHE A 140 -1.14 0.36 8.19
N ILE A 141 -0.59 1.51 7.79
CA ILE A 141 -0.31 2.66 8.67
C ILE A 141 -1.61 3.44 8.89
N ASN A 142 -2.56 2.83 9.59
CA ASN A 142 -3.93 3.33 9.74
C ASN A 142 -4.08 4.42 10.83
N GLY A 143 -3.03 4.73 11.59
CA GLY A 143 -2.93 5.95 12.37
C GLY A 143 -1.95 6.92 11.71
N VAL A 144 -2.40 8.13 11.39
CA VAL A 144 -1.50 9.15 10.81
C VAL A 144 -0.33 9.45 11.74
N GLY A 145 0.83 9.77 11.17
CA GLY A 145 1.94 10.41 11.89
C GLY A 145 2.19 11.82 11.39
N MET A 146 3.01 12.57 12.10
CA MET A 146 3.36 13.95 11.75
C MET A 146 4.51 13.98 10.74
N VAL A 147 4.45 14.93 9.81
CA VAL A 147 5.60 15.34 8.97
C VAL A 147 6.16 16.63 9.57
N HIS A 148 7.44 16.61 9.96
CA HIS A 148 8.05 17.65 10.78
C HIS A 148 8.57 18.85 9.99
N ASP A 149 8.91 18.67 8.72
CA ASP A 149 9.55 19.70 7.90
C ASP A 149 9.20 19.57 6.42
N ARG A 150 9.72 20.51 5.62
CA ARG A 150 9.56 20.52 4.16
C ARG A 150 10.38 19.45 3.45
N ALA A 151 11.39 18.87 4.11
CA ALA A 151 12.13 17.74 3.57
C ALA A 151 11.33 16.44 3.67
N GLY A 152 10.24 16.44 4.43
CA GLY A 152 9.33 15.31 4.56
C GLY A 152 9.73 14.34 5.68
N ASN A 153 10.58 14.75 6.63
CA ASN A 153 10.96 13.90 7.75
C ASN A 153 9.74 13.56 8.60
N VAL A 154 9.60 12.28 8.93
CA VAL A 154 8.41 11.74 9.61
C VAL A 154 8.66 11.42 11.07
N GLY A 155 7.66 11.70 11.90
CA GLY A 155 7.61 11.29 13.30
C GLY A 155 6.96 9.93 13.49
N LYS A 156 6.76 9.52 14.75
CA LYS A 156 6.04 8.30 15.08
C LYS A 156 4.55 8.41 14.70
N HIS A 157 4.01 7.35 14.11
CA HIS A 157 2.57 7.20 13.87
C HIS A 157 1.75 7.22 15.18
N THR A 158 0.53 7.77 15.14
CA THR A 158 -0.33 7.90 16.34
C THR A 158 -0.87 6.56 16.87
N ARG A 159 -0.91 5.52 16.04
CA ARG A 159 -1.38 4.17 16.38
C ARG A 159 -0.49 3.13 15.74
N ARG A 160 -0.31 1.97 16.38
CA ARG A 160 0.45 0.86 15.81
C ARG A 160 -0.20 0.41 14.48
N PRO A 161 0.57 0.28 13.38
CA PRO A 161 0.06 -0.26 12.12
C PRO A 161 -0.57 -1.63 12.30
N VAL A 162 -1.61 -1.92 11.51
CA VAL A 162 -2.26 -3.22 11.48
C VAL A 162 -1.48 -4.12 10.55
N THR A 163 -1.05 -5.29 11.03
CA THR A 163 -0.34 -6.28 10.22
C THR A 163 -1.32 -7.34 9.71
N GLN A 164 -1.27 -7.67 8.41
CA GLN A 164 -1.95 -8.84 7.85
C GLN A 164 -1.06 -9.58 6.86
N ILE A 165 -1.25 -10.90 6.76
CA ILE A 165 -0.64 -11.70 5.69
C ILE A 165 -1.50 -11.55 4.44
N ILE A 166 -0.91 -11.00 3.38
CA ILE A 166 -1.57 -10.77 2.10
C ILE A 166 -0.99 -11.71 1.06
N CYS A 167 -1.84 -12.56 0.49
CA CYS A 167 -1.49 -13.42 -0.64
C CYS A 167 -1.84 -12.69 -1.94
N ILE A 168 -0.85 -12.05 -2.56
CA ILE A 168 -1.12 -11.03 -3.57
C ILE A 168 -1.67 -11.62 -4.89
N ASP A 169 -1.35 -12.88 -5.19
CA ASP A 169 -1.78 -13.58 -6.42
C ASP A 169 -3.31 -13.69 -6.57
N GLN A 170 -4.05 -13.51 -5.48
CA GLN A 170 -5.51 -13.50 -5.49
C GLN A 170 -6.09 -12.21 -6.11
N CYS A 171 -5.26 -11.18 -6.23
CA CYS A 171 -5.60 -9.82 -6.63
C CYS A 171 -5.19 -9.50 -8.08
N ARG A 172 -4.70 -10.51 -8.81
CA ARG A 172 -4.32 -10.42 -10.24
C ARG A 172 -5.57 -10.38 -11.12
N ILE A 173 -5.54 -9.52 -12.15
CA ILE A 173 -6.61 -9.37 -13.14
C ILE A 173 -6.21 -9.89 -14.52
#